data_AF-A0A933X6Q2-F1
#
_entry.id   AF-A0A933X6Q2-F1
#
_cell.length_a   1.000
_cell.length_b   1.000
_cell.length_c   1.000
_cell.angle_alpha   90.00
_cell.angle_beta   90.00
_cell.angle_gamma   90.00
#
_symmetry.space_group_name_H-M   'P 1'
#
loop_
_entity.id
_entity.type
_entity.pdbx_description
1 polymer ?
#
loop_
_entity_poly.entity_id
_entity_poly.type
_entity_poly.pdbx_seq_one_letter_code
_entity_poly.pdbx_strand_id
1 'polypeptide(L)'
;MKPSEIRQTILDEHGHLRRKIATIEAHLMPSLARLPRWREDLAREIEELSIAFHAHLETEERLLPTVLTDVDPSGPMRLAAMAREHAAQRAALSSIMRHPVADPQYDASLRQFLRVLVRDIDDEERDLLGPDVLRDDSINIDAFGG
;
A
#
# COMPACT_ATOMS: atom_id res chain seq x y z
N MET A 1 8.33 13.32 -14.10
CA MET A 1 6.98 12.79 -14.37
C MET A 1 5.99 13.88 -14.01
N LYS A 2 4.89 13.98 -14.75
CA LYS A 2 3.77 14.84 -14.42
C LYS A 2 2.92 14.22 -13.30
N PRO A 3 2.11 15.01 -12.56
CA PRO A 3 1.23 14.47 -11.53
C PRO A 3 0.32 13.33 -12.01
N SER A 4 -0.24 13.41 -13.22
CA SER A 4 -1.08 12.34 -13.77
C SER A 4 -0.32 11.04 -14.03
N GLU A 5 0.95 11.13 -14.46
CA GLU A 5 1.82 9.97 -14.66
C GLU A 5 2.21 9.33 -13.33
N ILE A 6 2.54 10.13 -12.31
CA ILE A 6 2.81 9.66 -10.94
C ILE A 6 1.59 8.92 -10.41
N ARG A 7 0.41 9.53 -10.52
CA ARG A 7 -0.86 8.94 -10.12
C ARG A 7 -1.09 7.60 -10.81
N GLN A 8 -0.91 7.52 -12.13
CA GLN A 8 -1.13 6.27 -12.86
C GLN A 8 -0.13 5.18 -12.44
N THR A 9 1.15 5.51 -12.24
CA THR A 9 2.13 4.55 -11.71
C THR A 9 1.68 3.93 -10.39
N ILE A 10 1.25 4.76 -9.43
CA ILE A 10 0.85 4.29 -8.11
C ILE A 10 -0.43 3.43 -8.20
N LEU A 11 -1.42 3.83 -9.01
CA LEU A 11 -2.63 3.03 -9.24
C LEU A 11 -2.35 1.65 -9.86
N ASP A 12 -1.37 1.58 -10.76
CA ASP A 12 -0.96 0.30 -11.37
C ASP A 12 -0.29 -0.61 -10.32
N GLU A 13 0.53 -0.03 -9.43
CA GLU A 13 1.13 -0.73 -8.28
C GLU A 13 0.04 -1.21 -7.30
N HIS A 14 -0.97 -0.39 -6.98
CA HIS A 14 -2.12 -0.79 -6.16
C HIS A 14 -2.86 -1.98 -6.77
N GLY A 15 -3.10 -1.94 -8.09
CA GLY A 15 -3.70 -3.05 -8.81
C GLY A 15 -2.87 -4.33 -8.70
N HIS A 16 -1.55 -4.23 -8.72
CA HIS A 16 -0.65 -5.36 -8.50
C HIS A 16 -0.72 -5.90 -7.06
N LEU A 17 -0.68 -5.03 -6.06
CA LEU A 17 -0.81 -5.41 -4.65
C LEU A 17 -2.14 -6.11 -4.37
N ARG A 18 -3.27 -5.56 -4.85
CA ARG A 18 -4.59 -6.20 -4.69
C ARG A 18 -4.63 -7.62 -5.27
N ARG A 19 -3.99 -7.86 -6.42
CA ARG A 19 -3.90 -9.22 -6.99
C ARG A 19 -3.11 -10.17 -6.09
N LYS A 20 -1.97 -9.73 -5.54
CA LYS A 20 -1.17 -10.54 -4.60
C LYS A 20 -1.94 -10.83 -3.30
N ILE A 21 -2.62 -9.82 -2.75
CA ILE A 21 -3.48 -9.97 -1.57
C ILE A 21 -4.56 -11.03 -1.84
N ALA A 22 -5.27 -10.95 -2.97
CA ALA A 22 -6.30 -11.92 -3.32
C ALA A 22 -5.75 -13.35 -3.46
N THR A 23 -4.55 -13.53 -4.03
CA THR A 23 -3.87 -14.83 -4.09
C THR A 23 -3.61 -15.38 -2.69
N ILE A 24 -3.06 -14.58 -1.79
CA ILE A 24 -2.80 -15.00 -0.40
C ILE A 24 -4.10 -15.34 0.32
N GLU A 25 -5.16 -14.54 0.16
CA GLU A 25 -6.46 -14.82 0.76
C GLU A 25 -7.05 -16.16 0.28
N ALA A 26 -6.85 -16.51 -0.99
CA ALA A 26 -7.24 -17.81 -1.53
C ALA A 26 -6.49 -18.96 -0.84
N HIS A 27 -5.18 -18.83 -0.61
CA HIS A 27 -4.38 -19.82 0.12
C HIS A 27 -4.86 -20.06 1.55
N LEU A 28 -5.46 -19.05 2.17
CA LEU A 28 -6.01 -19.16 3.52
C LEU A 28 -7.40 -19.81 3.55
N MET A 29 -8.01 -20.13 2.40
CA MET A 29 -9.28 -20.84 2.35
C MET A 29 -9.13 -22.30 2.82
N PRO A 30 -10.10 -22.84 3.58
CA PRO A 30 -10.04 -24.23 4.08
C PRO A 30 -9.88 -25.31 3.00
N SER A 31 -10.28 -25.02 1.76
CA SER A 31 -10.14 -25.91 0.60
C SER A 31 -8.68 -26.08 0.16
N LEU A 32 -7.88 -25.01 0.18
CA LEU A 32 -6.47 -25.04 -0.25
C LEU A 32 -5.52 -25.45 0.87
N ALA A 33 -5.87 -25.21 2.14
CA ALA A 33 -5.09 -25.64 3.31
C ALA A 33 -4.95 -27.19 3.46
N ARG A 34 -5.57 -27.96 2.56
CA ARG A 34 -5.49 -29.43 2.49
C ARG A 34 -4.56 -29.93 1.37
N LEU A 35 -4.06 -29.02 0.53
CA LEU A 35 -3.16 -29.39 -0.56
C LEU A 35 -1.75 -29.68 -0.04
N PRO A 36 -1.01 -30.61 -0.69
CA PRO A 36 0.41 -30.75 -0.45
C PRO A 36 1.13 -29.42 -0.69
N ARG A 37 2.11 -29.10 0.16
CA ARG A 37 2.97 -27.90 0.06
C ARG A 37 2.27 -26.54 0.21
N TRP A 38 1.02 -26.52 0.69
CA TRP A 38 0.24 -25.29 0.79
C TRP A 38 0.94 -24.19 1.60
N ARG A 39 1.71 -24.57 2.64
CA ARG A 39 2.44 -23.62 3.49
C ARG A 39 3.65 -23.02 2.78
N GLU A 40 4.38 -23.82 2.01
CA GLU A 40 5.51 -23.36 1.21
C GLU A 40 5.06 -22.42 0.08
N ASP A 41 3.90 -22.70 -0.51
CA ASP A 41 3.31 -21.81 -1.51
C ASP A 41 2.81 -20.51 -0.87
N LEU A 42 2.11 -20.59 0.27
CA LEU A 42 1.71 -19.39 1.03
C LEU A 42 2.92 -18.53 1.43
N ALA A 43 3.99 -19.15 1.90
CA ALA A 43 5.21 -18.42 2.29
C ALA A 43 5.83 -17.67 1.09
N ARG A 44 5.83 -18.30 -0.10
CA ARG A 44 6.32 -17.66 -1.34
C ARG A 44 5.46 -16.47 -1.72
N GLU A 45 4.14 -16.60 -1.69
CA GLU A 45 3.22 -15.49 -2.01
C GLU A 45 3.38 -14.32 -1.03
N ILE A 46 3.61 -14.59 0.26
CA ILE A 46 3.89 -13.55 1.27
C ILE A 46 5.23 -12.87 1.02
N GLU A 47 6.27 -13.62 0.64
CA GLU A 47 7.57 -13.05 0.27
C GLU A 47 7.45 -12.14 -0.95
N GLU A 48 6.72 -12.57 -1.98
CA GLU A 48 6.50 -11.75 -3.16
C GLU A 48 5.63 -10.52 -2.88
N LEU A 49 4.61 -10.62 -2.01
CA LEU A 49 3.86 -9.46 -1.53
C LEU A 49 4.79 -8.50 -0.80
N SER A 50 5.70 -9.01 0.04
CA SER A 50 6.64 -8.19 0.79
C SER A 50 7.54 -7.38 -0.13
N ILE A 51 8.11 -8.02 -1.15
CA ILE A 51 8.94 -7.34 -2.15
C ILE A 51 8.14 -6.25 -2.87
N ALA A 52 6.94 -6.58 -3.37
CA ALA A 52 6.10 -5.64 -4.09
C ALA A 52 5.66 -4.46 -3.21
N PHE A 53 5.28 -4.73 -1.97
CA PHE A 53 4.84 -3.73 -1.01
C PHE A 53 5.97 -2.76 -0.64
N HIS A 54 7.16 -3.27 -0.34
CA HIS A 54 8.32 -2.43 -0.07
C HIS A 54 8.68 -1.53 -1.26
N ALA A 55 8.65 -2.07 -2.49
CA ALA A 55 8.92 -1.31 -3.70
C ALA A 55 7.86 -0.20 -3.92
N HIS A 56 6.59 -0.50 -3.67
CA HIS A 56 5.51 0.48 -3.75
C HIS A 56 5.69 1.63 -2.76
N LEU A 57 5.96 1.33 -1.47
CA LEU A 57 6.21 2.38 -0.48
C LEU A 57 7.40 3.27 -0.86
N GLU A 58 8.47 2.68 -1.42
CA GLU A 58 9.63 3.43 -1.93
C GLU A 58 9.26 4.30 -3.15
N THR A 59 8.38 3.83 -4.03
CA THR A 59 7.85 4.63 -5.14
C THR A 59 7.11 5.86 -4.60
N GLU A 60 6.21 5.68 -3.64
CA GLU A 60 5.42 6.77 -3.06
C GLU A 60 6.27 7.78 -2.30
N GLU A 61 7.14 7.30 -1.41
CA GLU A 61 8.07 8.12 -0.63
C GLU A 61 9.01 8.94 -1.53
N ARG A 62 9.28 8.46 -2.74
CA ARG A 62 10.10 9.16 -3.74
C ARG A 62 9.30 10.12 -4.60
N LEU A 63 8.08 9.76 -5.02
CA LEU A 63 7.32 10.50 -6.02
C LEU A 63 6.34 11.49 -5.40
N LEU A 64 5.58 11.10 -4.37
CA LEU A 64 4.53 11.94 -3.79
C LEU A 64 5.03 13.26 -3.19
N PRO A 65 6.22 13.35 -2.56
CA PRO A 65 6.73 14.64 -2.08
C PRO A 65 6.91 15.69 -3.18
N THR A 66 7.20 15.25 -4.41
CA THR A 66 7.46 16.13 -5.57
C THR A 66 6.19 16.81 -6.10
N VAL A 67 5.01 16.36 -5.66
CA VAL A 67 3.71 16.89 -6.09
C VAL A 67 2.88 17.40 -4.93
N LEU A 68 2.95 16.78 -3.74
CA LEU A 68 2.14 17.18 -2.59
C LEU A 68 2.65 18.45 -1.89
N THR A 69 3.94 18.75 -1.97
CA THR A 69 4.52 19.95 -1.32
C THR A 69 4.08 21.24 -2.02
N ASP A 70 3.84 21.18 -3.33
CA ASP A 70 3.55 22.35 -4.15
C ASP A 70 2.04 22.61 -4.35
N VAL A 71 1.19 21.60 -4.07
CA VAL A 71 -0.25 21.64 -4.39
C VAL A 71 -1.12 21.94 -3.16
N ASP A 72 -0.65 21.69 -1.94
CA ASP A 72 -1.47 21.84 -0.73
C ASP A 72 -0.62 22.32 0.47
N PRO A 73 -1.00 23.41 1.18
CA PRO A 73 -0.34 23.84 2.42
C PRO A 73 -0.30 22.75 3.51
N SER A 74 -1.19 21.76 3.45
CA SER A 74 -1.21 20.59 4.34
C SER A 74 -0.31 19.43 3.85
N GLY A 75 0.33 19.56 2.68
CA GLY A 75 1.23 18.57 2.07
C GLY A 75 2.30 18.03 3.02
N PRO A 76 3.07 18.89 3.73
CA PRO A 76 4.08 18.41 4.69
C PRO A 76 3.48 17.58 5.84
N MET A 77 2.27 17.92 6.30
CA MET A 77 1.59 17.17 7.36
C MET A 77 1.11 15.81 6.86
N ARG A 78 0.59 15.73 5.63
CA ARG A 78 0.20 14.46 4.99
C ARG A 78 1.40 13.55 4.78
N LEU A 79 2.51 14.08 4.26
CA LEU A 79 3.75 13.31 4.09
C LEU A 79 4.29 12.76 5.41
N ALA A 80 4.20 13.54 6.50
CA ALA A 80 4.60 13.08 7.83
C ALA A 80 3.64 12.00 8.40
N ALA A 81 2.34 12.06 8.08
CA ALA A 81 1.40 11.01 8.44
C ALA A 81 1.69 9.72 7.68
N MET A 82 1.80 9.80 6.35
CA MET A 82 2.13 8.70 5.44
C MET A 82 3.42 7.99 5.86
N ALA A 83 4.49 8.74 6.15
CA ALA A 83 5.75 8.15 6.61
C ALA A 83 5.62 7.34 7.92
N ARG A 84 4.75 7.75 8.84
CA ARG A 84 4.47 7.01 10.09
C ARG A 84 3.64 5.76 9.82
N GLU A 85 2.66 5.86 8.94
CA GLU A 85 1.81 4.75 8.51
C GLU A 85 2.67 3.68 7.81
N HIS A 86 3.51 4.07 6.86
CA HIS A 86 4.45 3.19 6.16
C HIS A 86 5.41 2.49 7.13
N ALA A 87 5.94 3.20 8.13
CA ALA A 87 6.80 2.59 9.15
C ALA A 87 6.05 1.53 9.96
N ALA A 88 4.80 1.81 10.34
CA ALA A 88 3.95 0.86 11.06
C ALA A 88 3.59 -0.37 10.21
N GLN A 89 3.28 -0.18 8.94
CA GLN A 89 2.97 -1.27 8.01
C GLN A 89 4.18 -2.17 7.75
N ARG A 90 5.37 -1.59 7.53
CA ARG A 90 6.63 -2.35 7.42
C ARG A 90 6.90 -3.16 8.67
N ALA A 91 6.69 -2.57 9.86
CA ALA A 91 6.85 -3.30 11.12
C ALA A 91 5.84 -4.45 11.27
N ALA A 92 4.58 -4.24 10.89
CA ALA A 92 3.53 -5.25 10.93
C ALA A 92 3.83 -6.44 10.00
N LEU A 93 4.19 -6.16 8.74
CA LEU A 93 4.58 -7.19 7.78
C LEU A 93 5.80 -7.98 8.26
N SER A 94 6.82 -7.26 8.75
CA SER A 94 8.04 -7.88 9.28
C SER A 94 7.75 -8.77 10.50
N SER A 95 6.77 -8.38 11.32
CA SER A 95 6.29 -9.22 12.43
C SER A 95 5.65 -10.51 11.93
N ILE A 96 4.77 -10.43 10.93
CA ILE A 96 4.11 -11.59 10.31
C ILE A 96 5.14 -12.55 9.70
N MET A 97 6.12 -12.03 8.95
CA MET A 97 7.14 -12.85 8.31
C MET A 97 8.06 -13.57 9.31
N ARG A 98 8.30 -12.99 10.50
CA ARG A 98 9.05 -13.63 11.58
C ARG A 98 8.22 -14.60 12.41
N HIS A 99 6.90 -14.50 12.34
CA HIS A 99 6.01 -15.28 13.19
C HIS A 99 6.02 -16.76 12.75
N PRO A 100 6.08 -17.72 13.68
CA PRO A 100 5.99 -19.12 13.32
C PRO A 100 4.65 -19.41 12.63
N VAL A 101 4.70 -19.98 11.43
CA VAL A 101 3.52 -20.38 10.66
C VAL A 101 2.69 -21.47 11.38
N ALA A 102 3.32 -22.19 12.33
CA ALA A 102 2.65 -23.15 13.20
C ALA A 102 1.81 -22.51 14.31
N ASP A 103 1.92 -21.19 14.52
CA ASP A 103 1.13 -20.50 15.53
C ASP A 103 -0.35 -20.44 15.13
N PRO A 104 -1.29 -20.83 16.02
CA PRO A 104 -2.72 -20.75 15.76
C PRO A 104 -3.24 -19.35 15.39
N GLN A 105 -2.53 -18.28 15.77
CA GLN A 105 -2.88 -16.89 15.48
C GLN A 105 -2.28 -16.36 14.18
N TYR A 106 -1.42 -17.14 13.51
CA TYR A 106 -0.72 -16.71 12.29
C TYR A 106 -1.71 -16.30 11.20
N ASP A 107 -2.64 -17.19 10.83
CA ASP A 107 -3.62 -16.94 9.78
C ASP A 107 -4.53 -15.74 10.12
N ALA A 108 -4.91 -15.59 11.38
CA ALA A 108 -5.73 -14.46 11.83
C ALA A 108 -4.99 -13.12 11.72
N SER A 109 -3.72 -13.10 12.12
CA SER A 109 -2.85 -11.93 12.03
C SER A 109 -2.58 -11.53 10.59
N LEU A 110 -2.29 -12.51 9.73
CA LEU A 110 -2.12 -12.30 8.30
C LEU A 110 -3.38 -11.73 7.66
N ARG A 111 -4.55 -12.32 7.91
CA ARG A 111 -5.84 -11.79 7.40
C ARG A 111 -6.10 -10.37 7.87
N GLN A 112 -5.79 -10.06 9.13
CA GLN A 112 -5.96 -8.71 9.65
C GLN A 112 -5.07 -7.71 8.93
N PHE A 113 -3.80 -8.06 8.70
CA PHE A 113 -2.87 -7.22 7.95
C PHE A 113 -3.33 -6.99 6.51
N LEU A 114 -3.73 -8.05 5.79
CA LEU A 114 -4.23 -7.93 4.41
C LEU A 114 -5.45 -7.00 4.32
N ARG A 115 -6.39 -7.08 5.26
CA ARG A 115 -7.54 -6.18 5.32
C ARG A 115 -7.15 -4.73 5.58
N VAL A 116 -6.19 -4.50 6.48
CA VAL A 116 -5.68 -3.14 6.75
C VAL A 116 -5.03 -2.58 5.50
N LEU A 117 -4.21 -3.37 4.80
CA LEU A 117 -3.54 -2.95 3.57
C LEU A 117 -4.53 -2.63 2.44
N VAL A 118 -5.58 -3.43 2.24
CA VAL A 118 -6.61 -3.10 1.23
C VAL A 118 -7.32 -1.79 1.57
N ARG A 119 -7.68 -1.59 2.84
CA ARG A 119 -8.31 -0.36 3.28
C ARG A 119 -7.42 0.86 3.06
N ASP A 120 -6.13 0.71 3.35
CA ASP A 120 -5.13 1.76 3.19
C ASP A 120 -5.04 2.19 1.72
N ILE A 121 -4.90 1.24 0.81
CA ILE A 121 -4.95 1.46 -0.64
C ILE A 121 -6.23 2.21 -1.05
N ASP A 122 -7.40 1.82 -0.52
CA ASP A 122 -8.66 2.48 -0.84
C ASP A 122 -8.74 3.92 -0.28
N ASP A 123 -8.19 4.15 0.91
CA ASP A 123 -8.13 5.46 1.57
C ASP A 123 -7.15 6.39 0.81
N GLU A 124 -5.98 5.89 0.38
CA GLU A 124 -5.00 6.62 -0.44
C GLU A 124 -5.55 6.99 -1.82
N GLU A 125 -6.22 6.05 -2.50
CA GLU A 125 -6.83 6.30 -3.80
C GLU A 125 -7.89 7.42 -3.74
N ARG A 126 -8.63 7.46 -2.65
CA ARG A 126 -9.66 8.47 -2.40
C ARG A 126 -9.07 9.82 -2.00
N ASP A 127 -8.12 9.81 -1.06
CA ASP A 127 -7.71 11.02 -0.34
C ASP A 127 -6.43 11.67 -0.89
N LEU A 128 -5.54 10.88 -1.51
CA LEU A 128 -4.24 11.34 -2.04
C LEU A 128 -4.16 11.28 -3.57
N LEU A 129 -4.70 10.23 -4.17
CA LEU A 129 -4.63 9.98 -5.62
C LEU A 129 -5.93 10.37 -6.35
N GLY A 130 -6.82 11.08 -5.65
CA GLY A 130 -8.04 11.61 -6.22
C GLY A 130 -7.72 12.45 -7.48
N PRO A 131 -8.52 12.34 -8.55
CA PRO A 131 -8.27 13.09 -9.78
C PRO A 131 -8.37 14.59 -9.60
N ASP A 132 -8.90 15.10 -8.48
CA ASP A 132 -8.89 16.52 -8.10
C ASP A 132 -7.63 16.96 -7.34
N VAL A 133 -6.85 16.00 -6.79
CA VAL A 133 -5.64 16.27 -5.98
C VAL A 133 -4.38 16.24 -6.85
N LEU A 134 -4.25 15.23 -7.72
CA LEU A 134 -3.09 15.08 -8.62
C LEU A 134 -3.50 15.34 -10.07
N ARG A 135 -3.69 16.62 -10.42
CA ARG A 135 -3.94 17.07 -11.80
C ARG A 135 -2.68 17.68 -12.43
N ASP A 136 -2.54 17.48 -13.74
CA ASP A 136 -1.51 18.16 -14.54
C ASP A 136 -1.73 19.68 -14.57
N ASP A 137 -2.98 20.11 -14.42
CA ASP A 137 -3.42 21.51 -14.45
C ASP A 137 -3.60 22.10 -13.04
N SER A 138 -2.84 21.64 -12.05
CA SER A 138 -2.82 22.26 -10.72
C SER A 138 -2.21 23.66 -10.83
N ILE A 139 -3.00 24.61 -11.35
CA ILE A 139 -2.71 26.02 -11.37
C ILE A 139 -2.63 26.42 -9.89
N ASN A 140 -1.44 26.80 -9.45
CA ASN A 140 -1.26 27.57 -8.24
C ASN A 140 -2.27 28.72 -8.28
N ILE A 141 -3.34 28.64 -7.48
CA ILE A 141 -4.13 29.82 -7.15
C ILE A 141 -3.31 30.58 -6.11
N ASP A 142 -2.19 31.15 -6.57
CA ASP A 142 -1.71 32.38 -5.99
C ASP A 142 -2.65 33.49 -6.45
N ALA A 143 -3.12 34.25 -5.46
CA ALA A 143 -3.96 35.44 -5.56
C ALA A 143 -5.48 35.20 -5.70
N PHE A 144 -6.23 35.52 -4.65
CA PHE A 144 -7.20 36.64 -4.51
C PHE A 144 -7.93 36.46 -3.17
N GLY A 145 -7.92 37.35 -2.18
CA GLY A 145 -7.33 38.68 -2.01
C GLY A 145 -7.83 39.31 -0.69
N GLY A 146 -7.26 40.47 -0.32
CA GLY A 146 -7.86 41.43 0.62
C GLY A 146 -7.28 41.43 2.02
#